data_AF-A0A015JBN9-F1
#
_entry.id   AF-A0A015JBN9-F1
#
_cell.length_a   1.000
_cell.length_b   1.000
_cell.length_c   1.000
_cell.angle_alpha   90.00
_cell.angle_beta   90.00
_cell.angle_gamma   90.00
#
_symmetry.space_group_name_H-M   'P 1'
#
loop_
_entity.id
_entity.type
_entity.pdbx_description
1 polymer ?
#
loop_
_entity_poly.entity_id
_entity_poly.type
_entity_poly.pdbx_seq_one_letter_code
_entity_poly.pdbx_strand_id
1 'polypeptide(L)'
;MSPIGKIYCYPNNPRVFKILIAAHYNELEVEIAEFEIGKDNKKPEHLEKFHNEKLVLDAGYRKGHPNLTRWYTTLINQPSFKKVLGDITLADVAVEYTPPKKEKKEQPKKEKEAKPKAVDVVDVDEEEEKPAPKPKSKLDSLPPSSLNLEEWKRVYSNNDTRPTAINWFWENFDPEGYSIWRVDYKYNDELTKVFMSSNLIGGFFNRLERARKYAFGSLVVLGEDNANSIAGYFVIRGQEVPEEVYDAADFESYTFNKVDHTDPSVKSSFEDYIAWDGHLDGKKYADGKIFK
;
A
#
# COMPACT_ATOMS: atom_id res chain seq x y z
N MET A 1 -23.74 32.91 13.07
CA MET A 1 -24.26 32.46 11.75
C MET A 1 -25.09 31.22 12.01
N SER A 2 -26.00 30.78 11.14
CA SER A 2 -26.70 29.51 11.40
C SER A 2 -25.76 28.34 11.09
N PRO A 3 -25.67 27.32 11.94
CA PRO A 3 -24.76 26.21 11.72
C PRO A 3 -25.11 25.46 10.43
N ILE A 4 -24.10 25.14 9.63
CA ILE A 4 -24.27 24.43 8.35
C ILE A 4 -24.71 22.97 8.54
N GLY A 5 -24.47 22.43 9.74
CA GLY A 5 -24.88 21.08 10.09
C GLY A 5 -24.52 20.73 11.52
N LYS A 6 -25.04 19.58 11.97
CA LYS A 6 -24.73 18.98 13.26
C LYS A 6 -23.86 17.75 13.06
N ILE A 7 -22.71 17.70 13.74
CA ILE A 7 -21.86 16.51 13.79
C ILE A 7 -22.17 15.76 15.08
N TYR A 8 -22.66 14.52 14.95
CA TYR A 8 -22.83 13.61 16.07
C TYR A 8 -21.54 12.83 16.28
N CYS A 9 -20.79 13.15 17.33
CA CYS A 9 -19.54 12.44 17.63
C CYS A 9 -19.18 12.46 19.12
N TYR A 10 -18.36 11.49 19.54
CA TYR A 10 -17.83 11.44 20.89
C TYR A 10 -16.74 12.52 21.08
N PRO A 11 -16.54 13.01 22.32
CA PRO A 11 -15.53 14.03 22.61
C PRO A 11 -14.12 13.60 22.17
N ASN A 12 -13.32 14.54 21.65
CA ASN A 12 -11.92 14.34 21.23
C ASN A 12 -11.67 13.37 20.06
N ASN A 13 -12.61 13.21 19.12
CA ASN A 13 -12.35 12.41 17.93
C ASN A 13 -11.41 13.14 16.93
N PRO A 14 -10.22 12.59 16.61
CA PRO A 14 -9.25 13.24 15.71
C PRO A 14 -9.76 13.39 14.27
N ARG A 15 -10.77 12.61 13.85
CA ARG A 15 -11.39 12.71 12.52
C ARG A 15 -12.29 13.94 12.41
N VAL A 16 -12.95 14.34 13.50
CA VAL A 16 -13.85 15.51 13.53
C VAL A 16 -13.04 16.80 13.54
N PHE A 17 -11.84 16.82 14.15
CA PHE A 17 -10.97 17.99 14.14
C PHE A 17 -10.63 18.47 12.72
N LYS A 18 -10.42 17.55 11.77
CA LYS A 18 -10.17 17.92 10.37
C LYS A 18 -11.35 18.70 9.75
N ILE A 19 -12.58 18.30 10.07
CA ILE A 19 -13.81 18.94 9.58
C ILE A 19 -14.01 20.30 10.26
N LEU A 20 -13.77 20.39 11.57
CA LEU A 20 -13.87 21.65 12.32
C LEU A 20 -12.82 22.67 11.86
N ILE A 21 -11.59 22.22 11.60
CA ILE A 21 -10.52 23.05 11.05
C ILE A 21 -10.94 23.57 9.67
N ALA A 22 -11.43 22.68 8.79
CA ALA A 22 -11.91 23.08 7.46
C ALA A 22 -13.10 24.05 7.52
N ALA A 23 -14.03 23.85 8.46
CA ALA A 23 -15.16 24.76 8.68
C ALA A 23 -14.68 26.14 9.16
N HIS A 24 -13.75 26.18 10.11
CA HIS A 24 -13.15 27.43 10.60
C HIS A 24 -12.42 28.20 9.49
N TYR A 25 -11.68 27.53 8.61
CA TYR A 25 -11.02 28.17 7.47
C TYR A 25 -12.00 28.78 6.45
N ASN A 26 -13.24 28.30 6.40
CA ASN A 26 -14.27 28.81 5.51
C ASN A 26 -15.29 29.71 6.23
N GLU A 27 -15.01 30.13 7.47
CA GLU A 27 -15.92 30.92 8.33
C GLU A 27 -17.30 30.26 8.56
N LEU A 28 -17.33 28.92 8.49
CA LEU A 28 -18.55 28.13 8.65
C LEU A 28 -18.67 27.60 10.08
N GLU A 29 -19.83 27.79 10.68
CA GLU A 29 -20.14 27.31 12.03
C GLU A 29 -20.72 25.89 11.95
N VAL A 30 -20.13 24.95 12.69
CA VAL A 30 -20.58 23.53 12.75
C VAL A 30 -20.82 23.17 14.21
N GLU A 31 -22.05 22.76 14.52
CA GLU A 31 -22.45 22.40 15.87
C GLU A 31 -22.05 20.95 16.15
N ILE A 32 -21.30 20.71 17.23
CA ILE A 32 -20.99 19.36 17.69
C ILE A 32 -22.11 18.96 18.65
N ALA A 33 -22.95 18.01 18.22
CA ALA A 33 -23.97 17.45 19.09
C ALA A 33 -23.32 16.44 20.05
N GLU A 34 -23.62 16.55 21.34
CA GLU A 34 -23.19 15.58 22.35
C GLU A 34 -23.69 14.18 21.96
N PHE A 35 -22.76 13.24 21.78
CA PHE A 35 -23.06 11.87 21.38
C PHE A 35 -22.25 10.89 22.23
N GLU A 36 -22.92 10.05 23.01
CA GLU A 36 -22.31 9.00 23.80
C GLU A 36 -22.34 7.65 23.08
N ILE A 37 -21.15 7.13 22.72
CA ILE A 37 -21.00 5.76 22.19
C ILE A 37 -21.50 4.76 23.24
N GLY A 38 -22.49 3.95 22.85
CA GLY A 38 -23.07 2.90 23.68
C GLY A 38 -24.49 3.18 24.18
N LYS A 39 -24.92 4.46 24.22
CA LYS A 39 -26.30 4.85 24.55
C LYS A 39 -27.04 5.43 23.35
N ASP A 40 -26.48 6.44 22.67
CA ASP A 40 -27.16 7.10 21.55
C ASP A 40 -27.14 6.26 20.27
N ASN A 41 -26.10 5.45 20.08
CA ASN A 41 -25.98 4.51 18.95
C ASN A 41 -27.02 3.36 19.00
N LYS A 42 -27.72 3.19 20.12
CA LYS A 42 -28.79 2.18 20.29
C LYS A 42 -30.19 2.77 20.24
N LYS A 43 -30.33 4.10 20.13
CA LYS A 43 -31.65 4.75 20.02
C LYS A 43 -32.23 4.49 18.63
N PRO A 44 -33.54 4.19 18.51
CA PRO A 44 -34.18 3.86 17.24
C PRO A 44 -34.01 4.99 16.20
N GLU A 45 -34.00 6.25 16.63
CA GLU A 45 -33.80 7.42 15.76
C GLU A 45 -32.38 7.52 15.14
N HIS A 46 -31.35 7.07 15.87
CA HIS A 46 -29.98 7.06 15.36
C HIS A 46 -29.74 5.85 14.45
N LEU A 47 -30.36 4.72 14.80
CA LEU A 47 -30.38 3.51 14.00
C LEU A 47 -31.06 3.75 12.63
N GLU A 48 -32.22 4.39 12.58
CA GLU A 48 -32.87 4.71 11.29
C GLU A 48 -32.04 5.60 10.36
N LYS A 49 -31.26 6.54 10.91
CA LYS A 49 -30.42 7.47 10.13
C LYS A 49 -29.01 6.97 9.83
N PHE A 50 -28.44 6.12 10.68
CA PHE A 50 -27.02 5.74 10.65
C PHE A 50 -26.80 4.22 10.74
N HIS A 51 -27.72 3.40 10.21
CA HIS A 51 -27.45 1.97 9.98
C HIS A 51 -26.28 1.82 9.00
N ASN A 52 -25.09 1.54 9.53
CA ASN A 52 -23.86 1.29 8.78
C ASN A 52 -24.03 0.24 7.66
N GLU A 53 -24.94 -0.71 7.85
CA GLU A 53 -25.24 -1.80 6.92
C GLU A 53 -26.14 -1.36 5.75
N LYS A 54 -26.87 -0.24 5.91
CA LYS A 54 -27.67 0.38 4.84
C LYS A 54 -26.87 1.38 3.98
N LEU A 55 -25.72 1.84 4.47
CA LEU A 55 -24.95 2.91 3.83
C LEU A 55 -23.77 2.42 2.97
N VAL A 56 -23.27 1.20 3.20
CA VAL A 56 -21.96 0.77 2.64
C VAL A 56 -22.04 -0.43 1.70
N LEU A 57 -23.07 -1.29 1.79
CA LEU A 57 -23.18 -2.53 1.02
C LEU A 57 -24.32 -2.47 -0.02
N ASP A 58 -24.21 -1.57 -0.98
CA ASP A 58 -25.17 -1.42 -2.06
C ASP A 58 -25.19 -2.64 -3.00
N ALA A 59 -26.24 -2.76 -3.83
CA ALA A 59 -26.36 -3.88 -4.77
C ALA A 59 -25.23 -3.90 -5.83
N GLY A 60 -24.60 -2.75 -6.14
CA GLY A 60 -23.45 -2.65 -7.02
C GLY A 60 -22.19 -3.27 -6.41
N TYR A 61 -21.86 -2.93 -5.17
CA TYR A 61 -20.72 -3.51 -4.45
C TYR A 61 -20.91 -5.01 -4.16
N ARG A 62 -22.14 -5.46 -3.86
CA ARG A 62 -22.48 -6.87 -3.65
C ARG A 62 -22.23 -7.73 -4.90
N LYS A 63 -22.44 -7.19 -6.11
CA LYS A 63 -22.16 -7.88 -7.38
C LYS A 63 -20.66 -8.06 -7.66
N GLY A 64 -19.81 -7.11 -7.22
CA GLY A 64 -18.36 -7.21 -7.39
C GLY A 64 -17.68 -8.15 -6.39
N HIS A 65 -18.33 -8.45 -5.26
CA HIS A 65 -17.74 -9.23 -4.16
C HIS A 65 -18.71 -10.32 -3.66
N PRO A 66 -18.96 -11.38 -4.45
CA PRO A 66 -19.92 -12.42 -4.10
C PRO A 66 -19.50 -13.24 -2.87
N ASN A 67 -18.21 -13.50 -2.70
CA ASN A 67 -17.68 -14.23 -1.55
C ASN A 67 -17.84 -13.45 -0.23
N LEU A 68 -17.61 -12.14 -0.27
CA LEU A 68 -17.79 -11.25 0.88
C LEU A 68 -19.28 -11.12 1.24
N THR A 69 -20.14 -10.98 0.23
CA THR A 69 -21.59 -10.93 0.42
C THR A 69 -22.13 -12.24 1.02
N ARG A 70 -21.64 -13.39 0.56
CA ARG A 70 -22.00 -14.71 1.11
C ARG A 70 -21.54 -14.87 2.57
N TRP A 71 -20.30 -14.51 2.86
CA TRP A 71 -19.74 -14.56 4.21
C TRP A 71 -20.53 -13.67 5.17
N TYR A 72 -20.78 -12.43 4.76
CA TYR A 72 -21.56 -11.47 5.54
C TYR A 72 -23.00 -11.95 5.77
N THR A 73 -23.68 -12.43 4.72
CA THR A 73 -25.04 -13.01 4.82
C THR A 73 -25.07 -14.22 5.75
N THR A 74 -24.01 -15.01 5.79
CA THR A 74 -23.91 -16.17 6.67
C THR A 74 -23.75 -15.74 8.13
N LEU A 75 -22.95 -14.70 8.40
CA LEU A 75 -22.75 -14.17 9.74
C LEU A 75 -24.01 -13.52 10.32
N ILE A 76 -24.68 -12.64 9.57
CA ILE A 76 -25.90 -11.97 10.04
C ILE A 76 -27.03 -12.96 10.34
N ASN A 77 -27.04 -14.13 9.68
CA ASN A 77 -28.04 -15.16 9.89
C ASN A 77 -27.75 -16.09 11.07
N GLN A 78 -26.58 -16.00 11.70
CA GLN A 78 -26.29 -16.80 12.89
C GLN A 78 -27.16 -16.38 14.08
N PRO A 79 -27.60 -17.32 14.94
CA PRO A 79 -28.52 -17.03 16.05
C PRO A 79 -27.99 -15.96 17.02
N SER A 80 -26.67 -15.93 17.24
CA SER A 80 -26.02 -14.94 18.10
C SER A 80 -26.09 -13.52 17.52
N PHE A 81 -25.99 -13.39 16.20
CA PHE A 81 -26.05 -12.11 15.51
C PHE A 81 -27.49 -11.61 15.35
N LYS A 82 -28.45 -12.50 15.05
CA LYS A 82 -29.88 -12.15 15.01
C LYS A 82 -30.41 -11.61 16.34
N LYS A 83 -29.91 -12.11 17.47
CA LYS A 83 -30.29 -11.62 18.81
C LYS A 83 -29.83 -10.18 19.09
N VAL A 84 -28.76 -9.73 18.44
CA VAL A 84 -28.15 -8.41 18.70
C VAL A 84 -28.56 -7.38 17.65
N LEU A 85 -28.68 -7.79 16.39
CA LEU A 85 -28.90 -6.88 15.25
C LEU A 85 -30.32 -6.94 14.68
N GLY A 86 -31.12 -7.97 15.00
CA GLY A 86 -32.46 -8.17 14.43
C GLY A 86 -32.43 -8.70 12.99
N ASP A 87 -33.58 -8.66 12.29
CA ASP A 87 -33.67 -8.99 10.87
C ASP A 87 -33.15 -7.81 10.03
N ILE A 88 -31.92 -7.96 9.53
CA ILE A 88 -31.24 -6.97 8.70
C ILE A 88 -31.66 -7.16 7.24
N THR A 89 -32.33 -6.15 6.67
CA THR A 89 -32.54 -6.02 5.23
C THR A 89 -31.41 -5.20 4.61
N LEU A 90 -30.63 -5.84 3.71
CA LEU A 90 -29.55 -5.21 2.97
C LEU A 90 -30.09 -4.15 1.99
N ALA A 91 -29.47 -2.98 1.92
CA ALA A 91 -29.95 -1.88 1.08
C ALA A 91 -29.70 -2.12 -0.42
N ASP A 92 -30.72 -1.87 -1.25
CA ASP A 92 -30.63 -2.07 -2.70
C ASP A 92 -29.99 -0.90 -3.46
N VAL A 93 -29.97 0.31 -2.89
CA VAL A 93 -29.37 1.50 -3.51
C VAL A 93 -28.64 2.34 -2.46
N ALA A 94 -27.40 2.74 -2.74
CA ALA A 94 -26.65 3.70 -1.92
C ALA A 94 -27.33 5.07 -1.95
N VAL A 95 -27.41 5.76 -0.80
CA VAL A 95 -27.87 7.15 -0.76
C VAL A 95 -26.88 8.01 -1.55
N GLU A 96 -27.32 8.50 -2.70
CA GLU A 96 -26.55 9.39 -3.57
C GLU A 96 -26.37 10.75 -2.87
N TYR A 97 -25.12 11.23 -2.78
CA TYR A 97 -24.81 12.57 -2.29
C TYR A 97 -25.44 13.61 -3.22
N THR A 98 -26.42 14.37 -2.73
CA THR A 98 -27.01 15.50 -3.46
C THR A 98 -26.30 16.80 -3.05
N PRO A 99 -25.35 17.34 -3.84
CA PRO A 99 -24.77 18.65 -3.57
C PRO A 99 -25.84 19.75 -3.67
N PRO A 100 -25.78 20.81 -2.84
CA PRO A 100 -26.70 21.94 -2.94
C PRO A 100 -26.63 22.59 -4.33
N LYS A 101 -27.81 22.79 -4.94
CA LYS A 101 -28.02 23.40 -6.27
C LYS A 101 -27.21 24.70 -6.44
N LYS A 102 -26.27 24.71 -7.40
CA LYS A 102 -25.88 25.91 -8.15
C LYS A 102 -26.65 25.93 -9.48
N GLU A 103 -27.08 27.13 -9.88
CA GLU A 103 -27.98 27.40 -10.99
C GLU A 103 -27.46 26.98 -12.38
N LYS A 104 -28.43 26.69 -13.27
CA LYS A 104 -28.34 26.16 -14.64
C LYS A 104 -27.47 26.96 -15.62
N LYS A 105 -26.86 26.24 -16.59
CA LYS A 105 -27.05 26.46 -18.04
C LYS A 105 -26.78 25.18 -18.86
N GLU A 106 -27.39 25.14 -20.04
CA GLU A 106 -27.93 24.00 -20.79
C GLU A 106 -26.96 23.04 -21.53
N GLN A 107 -27.52 21.84 -21.78
CA GLN A 107 -27.13 20.68 -22.61
C GLN A 107 -27.09 21.00 -24.15
N PRO A 108 -26.45 20.19 -25.04
CA PRO A 108 -26.84 18.79 -25.29
C PRO A 108 -25.76 17.73 -25.65
N LYS A 109 -25.92 16.56 -25.01
CA LYS A 109 -25.91 15.15 -25.50
C LYS A 109 -25.10 14.73 -26.75
N LYS A 110 -24.28 13.68 -26.56
CA LYS A 110 -24.35 12.33 -27.22
C LYS A 110 -23.42 11.35 -26.47
N GLU A 111 -23.95 10.33 -25.79
CA GLU A 111 -24.03 8.91 -26.25
C GLU A 111 -22.64 8.35 -26.65
N LYS A 112 -22.07 7.34 -25.97
CA LYS A 112 -22.61 6.00 -25.77
C LYS A 112 -22.09 5.25 -24.53
N GLU A 113 -22.96 4.32 -24.15
CA GLU A 113 -22.92 3.24 -23.18
C GLU A 113 -21.62 2.44 -23.02
N ALA A 114 -21.47 2.02 -21.76
CA ALA A 114 -20.58 0.98 -21.29
C ALA A 114 -21.20 -0.43 -21.39
N LYS A 115 -20.31 -1.41 -21.17
CA LYS A 115 -20.49 -2.79 -20.64
C LYS A 115 -20.68 -3.91 -21.68
N PRO A 116 -20.37 -5.19 -21.35
CA PRO A 116 -19.71 -5.74 -20.13
C PRO A 116 -18.67 -6.88 -20.39
N LYS A 117 -17.85 -7.21 -19.36
CA LYS A 117 -17.61 -8.57 -18.75
C LYS A 117 -16.23 -8.55 -18.03
N ALA A 118 -16.08 -8.91 -16.76
CA ALA A 118 -16.29 -10.19 -16.09
C ALA A 118 -15.36 -11.33 -16.60
N VAL A 119 -14.20 -11.42 -15.94
CA VAL A 119 -13.46 -12.60 -15.44
C VAL A 119 -13.08 -13.74 -16.42
N ASP A 120 -11.75 -13.93 -16.51
CA ASP A 120 -10.94 -15.12 -16.78
C ASP A 120 -10.55 -15.54 -18.23
N VAL A 121 -9.22 -15.74 -18.35
CA VAL A 121 -8.38 -16.44 -19.35
C VAL A 121 -7.95 -15.67 -20.63
N VAL A 122 -6.71 -15.94 -21.07
CA VAL A 122 -6.06 -15.81 -22.39
C VAL A 122 -4.96 -14.71 -22.53
N ASP A 123 -3.71 -15.19 -22.61
CA ASP A 123 -2.70 -14.99 -23.69
C ASP A 123 -2.85 -13.80 -24.68
N VAL A 124 -1.75 -13.04 -24.80
CA VAL A 124 -1.19 -12.34 -26.00
C VAL A 124 -1.92 -11.10 -26.58
N ASP A 125 -1.33 -9.96 -26.23
CA ASP A 125 -0.87 -8.83 -27.08
C ASP A 125 -1.84 -7.84 -27.76
N GLU A 126 -1.36 -6.57 -27.77
CA GLU A 126 -1.85 -5.31 -28.38
C GLU A 126 -3.24 -4.79 -27.95
N GLU A 127 -3.42 -3.58 -27.42
CA GLU A 127 -2.74 -2.32 -27.74
C GLU A 127 -2.82 -1.34 -26.54
N GLU A 128 -1.68 -0.70 -26.26
CA GLU A 128 -1.46 0.30 -25.22
C GLU A 128 -2.35 1.55 -25.40
N GLU A 129 -3.20 1.88 -24.42
CA GLU A 129 -3.47 3.31 -24.15
C GLU A 129 -2.31 3.85 -23.32
N LYS A 130 -1.29 4.31 -24.04
CA LYS A 130 -0.10 4.97 -23.52
C LYS A 130 -0.49 6.02 -22.46
N PRO A 131 -0.14 5.83 -21.18
CA PRO A 131 -0.08 6.96 -20.27
C PRO A 131 0.97 7.91 -20.84
N ALA A 132 0.59 9.18 -20.99
CA ALA A 132 1.43 10.25 -21.54
C ALA A 132 2.89 10.11 -21.04
N PRO A 133 3.89 10.24 -21.94
CA PRO A 133 5.25 9.80 -21.69
C PRO A 133 5.77 10.44 -20.40
N LYS A 134 5.88 9.60 -19.37
CA LYS A 134 6.60 9.96 -18.14
C LYS A 134 8.03 10.31 -18.57
N PRO A 135 8.64 11.37 -18.02
CA PRO A 135 9.96 11.83 -18.43
C PRO A 135 10.92 10.64 -18.43
N LYS A 136 11.54 10.37 -19.59
CA LYS A 136 12.44 9.23 -19.79
C LYS A 136 13.51 9.27 -18.69
N SER A 137 13.53 8.24 -17.84
CA SER A 137 14.64 8.03 -16.92
C SER A 137 15.91 7.81 -17.76
N LYS A 138 17.04 8.38 -17.33
CA LYS A 138 18.34 8.18 -17.98
C LYS A 138 18.70 6.69 -18.09
N LEU A 139 18.09 5.84 -17.26
CA LEU A 139 18.27 4.39 -17.23
C LEU A 139 17.57 3.62 -18.37
N ASP A 140 16.51 4.18 -18.97
CA ASP A 140 15.87 3.57 -20.16
C ASP A 140 16.74 3.75 -21.42
N SER A 141 17.75 4.65 -21.36
CA SER A 141 18.73 4.86 -22.44
C SER A 141 19.97 3.98 -22.29
N LEU A 142 20.08 3.23 -21.19
CA LEU A 142 21.17 2.28 -20.98
C LEU A 142 20.97 1.03 -21.85
N PRO A 143 22.06 0.38 -22.27
CA PRO A 143 21.98 -0.84 -23.07
C PRO A 143 21.07 -1.89 -22.41
N PRO A 144 20.36 -2.69 -23.21
CA PRO A 144 19.57 -3.80 -22.69
C PRO A 144 20.48 -4.75 -21.92
N SER A 145 20.20 -4.89 -20.63
CA SER A 145 20.91 -5.81 -19.75
C SER A 145 20.34 -7.22 -19.90
N SER A 146 21.17 -8.24 -19.71
CA SER A 146 20.73 -9.65 -19.72
C SER A 146 19.76 -9.98 -18.57
N LEU A 147 19.81 -9.22 -17.47
CA LEU A 147 18.95 -9.44 -16.32
C LEU A 147 17.59 -8.76 -16.52
N ASN A 148 16.55 -9.57 -16.71
CA ASN A 148 15.17 -9.11 -16.67
C ASN A 148 14.67 -9.02 -15.22
N LEU A 149 14.58 -7.80 -14.70
CA LEU A 149 14.19 -7.55 -13.30
C LEU A 149 12.75 -7.99 -13.00
N GLU A 150 11.84 -7.91 -13.96
CA GLU A 150 10.45 -8.35 -13.76
C GLU A 150 10.36 -9.88 -13.70
N GLU A 151 11.17 -10.57 -14.49
CA GLU A 151 11.30 -12.03 -14.42
C GLU A 151 11.96 -12.44 -13.10
N TRP A 152 13.00 -11.74 -12.65
CA TRP A 152 13.59 -11.93 -11.34
C TRP A 152 12.54 -11.84 -10.23
N LYS A 153 11.74 -10.77 -10.20
CA LYS A 153 10.67 -10.58 -9.21
C LYS A 153 9.64 -11.71 -9.25
N ARG A 154 9.30 -12.19 -10.44
CA ARG A 154 8.37 -13.32 -10.63
C ARG A 154 8.97 -14.63 -10.10
N VAL A 155 10.21 -14.92 -10.44
CA VAL A 155 10.93 -16.12 -9.99
C VAL A 155 11.09 -16.11 -8.47
N TYR A 156 11.49 -14.97 -7.90
CA TYR A 156 11.64 -14.77 -6.46
C TYR A 156 10.31 -14.93 -5.70
N SER A 157 9.18 -14.47 -6.27
CA SER A 157 7.88 -14.54 -5.60
C SER A 157 7.18 -15.89 -5.72
N ASN A 158 7.53 -16.70 -6.73
CA ASN A 158 6.82 -17.94 -7.04
C ASN A 158 7.59 -19.21 -6.65
N ASN A 159 8.90 -19.10 -6.42
CA ASN A 159 9.76 -20.23 -6.08
C ASN A 159 10.44 -20.01 -4.73
N ASP A 160 11.01 -21.09 -4.19
CA ASP A 160 11.85 -21.00 -3.00
C ASP A 160 13.09 -20.13 -3.25
N THR A 161 13.40 -19.27 -2.28
CA THR A 161 14.53 -18.33 -2.34
C THR A 161 15.86 -19.07 -2.47
N ARG A 162 16.04 -20.13 -1.66
CA ARG A 162 17.11 -21.12 -1.81
C ARG A 162 16.53 -22.48 -2.18
N PRO A 163 17.11 -23.19 -3.17
CA PRO A 163 18.21 -22.79 -4.05
C PRO A 163 17.74 -22.07 -5.33
N THR A 164 16.46 -22.13 -5.67
CA THR A 164 15.95 -21.87 -7.02
C THR A 164 16.09 -20.40 -7.45
N ALA A 165 15.58 -19.46 -6.64
CA ALA A 165 15.63 -18.04 -7.02
C ALA A 165 17.07 -17.52 -7.02
N ILE A 166 17.84 -17.77 -5.96
CA ILE A 166 19.23 -17.31 -5.85
C ILE A 166 20.11 -17.85 -6.99
N ASN A 167 19.96 -19.13 -7.36
CA ASN A 167 20.71 -19.69 -8.49
C ASN A 167 20.33 -18.99 -9.81
N TRP A 168 19.03 -18.80 -10.06
CA TRP A 168 18.55 -18.08 -11.24
C TRP A 168 19.09 -16.64 -11.28
N PHE A 169 19.15 -15.96 -10.13
CA PHE A 169 19.71 -14.61 -10.04
C PHE A 169 21.15 -14.60 -10.51
N TRP A 170 22.01 -15.47 -9.96
CA TRP A 170 23.43 -15.49 -10.31
C TRP A 170 23.71 -15.98 -11.73
N GLU A 171 22.86 -16.83 -12.30
CA GLU A 171 22.96 -17.26 -13.70
C GLU A 171 22.62 -16.13 -14.69
N ASN A 172 21.68 -15.25 -14.32
CA ASN A 172 21.21 -14.16 -15.19
C ASN A 172 21.76 -12.78 -14.80
N PHE A 173 22.56 -12.70 -13.72
CA PHE A 173 23.07 -11.43 -13.21
C PHE A 173 24.08 -10.84 -14.18
N ASP A 174 23.78 -9.62 -14.62
CA ASP A 174 24.63 -8.85 -15.52
C ASP A 174 25.25 -7.68 -14.75
N PRO A 175 26.57 -7.76 -14.44
CA PRO A 175 27.26 -6.75 -13.65
C PRO A 175 27.51 -5.45 -14.41
N GLU A 176 27.39 -5.43 -15.74
CA GLU A 176 27.50 -4.20 -16.52
C GLU A 176 26.19 -3.40 -16.46
N GLY A 177 25.06 -4.10 -16.50
CA GLY A 177 23.71 -3.53 -16.48
C GLY A 177 23.14 -3.25 -15.08
N TYR A 178 23.56 -3.99 -14.05
CA TYR A 178 23.07 -3.84 -12.68
C TYR A 178 24.20 -3.79 -11.66
N SER A 179 23.95 -3.06 -10.57
CA SER A 179 24.83 -3.00 -9.42
C SER A 179 24.10 -3.41 -8.14
N ILE A 180 24.86 -4.01 -7.22
CA ILE A 180 24.38 -4.42 -5.90
C ILE A 180 24.85 -3.38 -4.88
N TRP A 181 23.92 -2.94 -4.04
CA TRP A 181 24.13 -1.94 -3.01
C TRP A 181 23.75 -2.51 -1.66
N ARG A 182 24.69 -2.46 -0.71
CA ARG A 182 24.39 -2.66 0.70
C ARG A 182 23.73 -1.40 1.25
N VAL A 183 22.62 -1.58 1.96
CA VAL A 183 21.84 -0.49 2.54
C VAL A 183 21.75 -0.70 4.04
N ASP A 184 22.31 0.25 4.80
CA ASP A 184 22.27 0.25 6.26
C ASP A 184 21.61 1.53 6.76
N TYR A 185 20.71 1.40 7.75
CA TYR A 185 20.07 2.56 8.36
C TYR A 185 21.01 3.27 9.34
N LYS A 186 21.09 4.59 9.25
CA LYS A 186 22.05 5.40 10.04
C LYS A 186 21.63 5.56 11.50
N TYR A 187 20.33 5.66 11.77
CA TYR A 187 19.79 6.02 13.09
C TYR A 187 19.24 4.80 13.84
N ASN A 188 20.01 3.70 13.89
CA ASN A 188 19.56 2.47 14.55
C ASN A 188 19.24 2.68 16.04
N ASP A 189 19.88 3.66 16.68
CA ASP A 189 19.70 4.01 18.09
C ASP A 189 18.30 4.57 18.40
N GLU A 190 17.60 5.11 17.39
CA GLU A 190 16.24 5.65 17.51
C GLU A 190 15.16 4.55 17.38
N LEU A 191 15.55 3.34 16.97
CA LEU A 191 14.62 2.27 16.67
C LEU A 191 14.15 1.56 17.95
N THR A 192 12.92 1.84 18.37
CA THR A 192 12.37 1.31 19.63
C THR A 192 11.67 -0.03 19.48
N LYS A 193 10.86 -0.24 18.44
CA LYS A 193 10.02 -1.43 18.28
C LYS A 193 10.20 -2.04 16.90
N VAL A 194 10.34 -3.36 16.83
CA VAL A 194 10.55 -4.08 15.55
C VAL A 194 9.46 -3.75 14.52
N PHE A 195 8.19 -3.71 14.94
CA PHE A 195 7.08 -3.39 14.03
C PHE A 195 7.13 -1.94 13.53
N MET A 196 7.65 -1.00 14.32
CA MET A 196 7.81 0.40 13.89
C MET A 196 8.92 0.51 12.85
N SER A 197 10.04 -0.20 13.07
CA SER A 197 11.14 -0.32 12.11
C SER A 197 10.69 -0.94 10.79
N SER A 198 9.87 -2.00 10.85
CA SER A 198 9.25 -2.61 9.67
C SER A 198 8.30 -1.64 8.94
N ASN A 199 7.50 -0.86 9.68
CA ASN A 199 6.66 0.18 9.08
C ASN A 199 7.46 1.30 8.42
N LEU A 200 8.60 1.67 9.01
CA LEU A 200 9.54 2.65 8.44
C LEU A 200 10.07 2.18 7.09
N ILE A 201 10.51 0.92 6.99
CA ILE A 201 10.90 0.29 5.71
C ILE A 201 9.77 0.37 4.68
N GLY A 202 8.54 0.03 5.08
CA GLY A 202 7.38 0.11 4.19
C GLY A 202 7.09 1.53 3.70
N GLY A 203 7.25 2.52 4.57
CA GLY A 203 7.13 3.94 4.23
C GLY A 203 8.17 4.36 3.20
N PHE A 204 9.42 3.92 3.38
CA PHE A 204 10.51 4.16 2.43
C PHE A 204 10.22 3.55 1.05
N PHE A 205 9.76 2.29 1.01
CA PHE A 205 9.41 1.61 -0.24
C PHE A 205 8.29 2.31 -1.02
N ASN A 206 7.26 2.80 -0.34
CA ASN A 206 6.18 3.55 -1.00
C ASN A 206 6.67 4.84 -1.66
N ARG A 207 7.74 5.46 -1.14
CA ARG A 207 8.34 6.66 -1.72
C ARG A 207 9.27 6.33 -2.89
N LEU A 208 9.80 5.11 -2.94
CA LEU A 208 10.59 4.57 -4.04
C LEU A 208 9.74 4.02 -5.21
N GLU A 209 8.42 4.22 -5.24
CA GLU A 209 7.54 3.65 -6.29
C GLU A 209 7.99 4.00 -7.73
N ARG A 210 8.65 5.16 -7.92
CA ARG A 210 9.24 5.55 -9.22
C ARG A 210 10.41 4.66 -9.63
N ALA A 211 11.22 4.22 -8.66
CA ALA A 211 12.37 3.34 -8.85
C ALA A 211 11.97 1.86 -8.99
N ARG A 212 10.69 1.52 -8.74
CA ARG A 212 10.19 0.13 -8.75
C ARG A 212 10.48 -0.63 -10.04
N LYS A 213 10.43 0.05 -11.19
CA LYS A 213 10.75 -0.55 -12.50
C LYS A 213 12.24 -0.91 -12.65
N TYR A 214 13.12 -0.23 -11.92
CA TYR A 214 14.58 -0.29 -12.11
C TYR A 214 15.33 -0.88 -10.92
N ALA A 215 14.66 -1.11 -9.80
CA ALA A 215 15.27 -1.60 -8.58
C ALA A 215 14.45 -2.71 -7.93
N PHE A 216 15.16 -3.63 -7.30
CA PHE A 216 14.63 -4.64 -6.39
C PHE A 216 15.41 -4.52 -5.08
N GLY A 217 14.74 -4.69 -3.94
CA GLY A 217 15.40 -4.56 -2.65
C GLY A 217 14.86 -5.54 -1.62
N SER A 218 15.72 -5.98 -0.72
CA SER A 218 15.35 -6.71 0.49
C SER A 218 15.92 -5.95 1.68
N LEU A 219 15.05 -5.40 2.52
CA LEU A 219 15.45 -4.81 3.80
C LEU A 219 14.86 -5.64 4.94
N VAL A 220 15.69 -5.93 5.92
CA VAL A 220 15.34 -6.71 7.10
C VAL A 220 15.60 -5.90 8.36
N VAL A 221 14.75 -6.13 9.36
CA VAL A 221 14.89 -5.68 10.73
C VAL A 221 15.54 -6.80 11.52
N LEU A 222 16.68 -6.49 12.13
CA LEU A 222 17.49 -7.42 12.90
C LEU A 222 17.49 -7.02 14.37
N GLY A 223 17.53 -7.99 15.27
CA GLY A 223 17.62 -7.79 16.71
C GLY A 223 16.28 -7.86 17.43
N GLU A 224 16.16 -7.12 18.52
CA GLU A 224 15.00 -7.14 19.42
C GLU A 224 14.50 -5.71 19.71
N ASP A 225 13.38 -5.58 20.42
CA ASP A 225 12.87 -4.29 20.83
C ASP A 225 13.93 -3.47 21.59
N ASN A 226 14.08 -2.19 21.21
CA ASN A 226 15.08 -1.22 21.68
C ASN A 226 16.55 -1.52 21.32
N ALA A 227 16.82 -2.63 20.64
CA ALA A 227 18.14 -3.00 20.15
C ALA A 227 18.01 -3.63 18.76
N ASN A 228 17.29 -2.95 17.86
CA ASN A 228 17.11 -3.39 16.49
C ASN A 228 17.86 -2.50 15.50
N SER A 229 18.17 -3.07 14.35
CA SER A 229 18.83 -2.38 13.25
C SER A 229 18.17 -2.74 11.93
N ILE A 230 18.18 -1.82 10.99
CA ILE A 230 17.67 -2.05 9.64
C ILE A 230 18.87 -2.16 8.69
N ALA A 231 18.91 -3.27 7.95
CA ALA A 231 19.96 -3.57 7.00
C ALA A 231 19.39 -4.35 5.82
N GLY A 232 20.07 -4.31 4.68
CA GLY A 232 19.70 -5.13 3.54
C GLY A 232 20.42 -4.78 2.26
N TYR A 233 19.89 -5.29 1.15
CA TYR A 233 20.50 -5.13 -0.16
C TYR A 233 19.50 -4.64 -1.19
N PHE A 234 19.99 -3.81 -2.10
CA PHE A 234 19.29 -3.36 -3.29
C PHE A 234 20.05 -3.77 -4.55
N VAL A 235 19.33 -4.28 -5.53
CA VAL A 235 19.79 -4.49 -6.89
C VAL A 235 19.19 -3.37 -7.74
N ILE A 236 20.05 -2.55 -8.34
CA ILE A 236 19.64 -1.35 -9.05
C ILE A 236 20.21 -1.37 -10.46
N ARG A 237 19.40 -0.97 -11.45
CA ARG A 237 19.85 -0.82 -12.84
C ARG A 237 20.83 0.33 -12.97
N GLY A 238 21.96 0.08 -13.61
CA GLY A 238 23.06 1.03 -13.79
C GLY A 238 24.15 0.87 -12.73
N GLN A 239 25.21 1.69 -12.87
CA GLN A 239 26.38 1.67 -11.99
C GLN A 239 26.31 2.69 -10.85
N GLU A 240 25.34 3.60 -10.90
CA GLU A 240 25.10 4.70 -9.97
C GLU A 240 23.69 4.62 -9.41
N VAL A 241 23.47 5.24 -8.25
CA VAL A 241 22.13 5.32 -7.65
C VAL A 241 21.26 6.29 -8.48
N PRO A 242 20.11 5.85 -9.00
CA PRO A 242 19.23 6.66 -9.83
C PRO A 242 18.61 7.86 -9.10
N GLU A 243 18.19 8.87 -9.86
CA GLU A 243 17.45 10.04 -9.36
C GLU A 243 16.16 9.67 -8.65
N GLU A 244 15.51 8.62 -9.14
CA GLU A 244 14.31 8.07 -8.54
C GLU A 244 14.55 7.48 -7.13
N VAL A 245 15.81 7.17 -6.79
CA VAL A 245 16.20 6.63 -5.48
C VAL A 245 16.76 7.73 -4.57
N TYR A 246 17.61 8.64 -5.09
CA TYR A 246 18.19 9.70 -4.26
C TYR A 246 17.23 10.87 -3.96
N ASP A 247 16.21 11.11 -4.81
CA ASP A 247 15.18 12.14 -4.57
C ASP A 247 14.18 11.74 -3.47
N ALA A 248 14.22 10.47 -3.01
CA ALA A 248 13.37 10.04 -1.92
C ALA A 248 13.76 10.77 -0.62
N ALA A 249 12.77 11.37 0.05
CA ALA A 249 12.98 12.21 1.23
C ALA A 249 13.73 11.52 2.41
N ASP A 250 13.76 10.20 2.48
CA ASP A 250 14.49 9.45 3.52
C ASP A 250 15.76 8.79 3.01
N PHE A 251 16.18 9.04 1.76
CA PHE A 251 17.42 8.48 1.21
C PHE A 251 18.62 8.81 2.11
N GLU A 252 18.66 10.03 2.65
CA GLU A 252 19.73 10.48 3.56
C GLU A 252 19.79 9.71 4.88
N SER A 253 18.69 9.09 5.31
CA SER A 253 18.63 8.27 6.53
C SER A 253 19.25 6.88 6.34
N TYR A 254 19.51 6.49 5.09
CA TYR A 254 20.15 5.23 4.72
C TYR A 254 21.54 5.48 4.13
N THR A 255 22.43 4.52 4.29
CA THR A 255 23.75 4.52 3.66
C THR A 255 23.74 3.49 2.53
N PHE A 256 23.90 3.96 1.30
CA PHE A 256 24.00 3.11 0.12
C PHE A 256 25.48 2.91 -0.22
N ASN A 257 26.01 1.72 0.06
CA ASN A 257 27.37 1.32 -0.26
C ASN A 257 27.37 0.35 -1.42
N LYS A 258 28.01 0.69 -2.53
CA LYS A 258 28.18 -0.22 -3.65
C LYS A 258 29.09 -1.37 -3.22
N VAL A 259 28.66 -2.60 -3.46
CA VAL A 259 29.43 -3.79 -3.10
C VAL A 259 29.89 -4.53 -4.35
N ASP A 260 31.03 -5.20 -4.23
CA ASP A 260 31.56 -6.07 -5.29
C ASP A 260 30.94 -7.46 -5.17
N HIS A 261 30.29 -7.91 -6.23
CA HIS A 261 29.62 -9.21 -6.30
C HIS A 261 30.60 -10.39 -6.45
N THR A 262 31.87 -10.12 -6.76
CA THR A 262 32.91 -11.16 -6.91
C THR A 262 33.45 -11.65 -5.58
N ASP A 263 33.28 -10.88 -4.49
CA ASP A 263 33.69 -11.29 -3.16
C ASP A 263 32.75 -12.37 -2.60
N PRO A 264 33.26 -13.58 -2.27
CA PRO A 264 32.46 -14.65 -1.68
C PRO A 264 31.73 -14.26 -0.39
N SER A 265 32.30 -13.35 0.42
CA SER A 265 31.68 -12.87 1.66
C SER A 265 30.45 -12.01 1.37
N VAL A 266 30.56 -11.12 0.39
CA VAL A 266 29.45 -10.25 -0.03
C VAL A 266 28.37 -11.08 -0.68
N LYS A 267 28.75 -12.06 -1.51
CA LYS A 267 27.81 -12.99 -2.14
C LYS A 267 27.02 -13.78 -1.11
N SER A 268 27.69 -14.37 -0.12
CA SER A 268 27.01 -15.09 0.98
C SER A 268 26.09 -14.17 1.77
N SER A 269 26.54 -12.95 2.10
CA SER A 269 25.70 -11.99 2.82
C SER A 269 24.48 -11.58 1.99
N PHE A 270 24.65 -11.29 0.70
CA PHE A 270 23.55 -10.98 -0.19
C PHE A 270 22.50 -12.11 -0.22
N GLU A 271 22.95 -13.37 -0.34
CA GLU A 271 22.06 -14.53 -0.32
C GLU A 271 21.29 -14.65 1.00
N ASP A 272 21.96 -14.45 2.14
CA ASP A 272 21.33 -14.47 3.48
C ASP A 272 20.22 -13.42 3.60
N TYR A 273 20.48 -12.19 3.15
CA TYR A 273 19.52 -11.08 3.19
C TYR A 273 18.39 -11.21 2.17
N ILE A 274 18.59 -11.92 1.07
CA ILE A 274 17.55 -12.18 0.07
C ILE A 274 16.67 -13.34 0.52
N ALA A 275 17.23 -14.36 1.17
CA ALA A 275 16.48 -15.50 1.66
C ALA A 275 15.89 -15.30 3.07
N TRP A 276 16.26 -14.21 3.76
CA TRP A 276 15.91 -13.93 5.17
C TRP A 276 16.35 -15.06 6.11
N ASP A 277 17.44 -15.74 5.74
CA ASP A 277 18.01 -16.87 6.46
C ASP A 277 19.52 -16.69 6.62
N GLY A 278 20.15 -17.47 7.51
CA GLY A 278 21.60 -17.42 7.69
C GLY A 278 22.11 -16.37 8.67
N HIS A 279 23.30 -15.81 8.38
CA HIS A 279 24.05 -14.96 9.29
C HIS A 279 23.83 -13.47 8.98
N LEU A 280 22.70 -12.95 9.43
CA LEU A 280 22.33 -11.54 9.29
C LEU A 280 23.05 -10.68 10.34
N ASP A 281 24.34 -10.42 10.10
CA ASP A 281 25.22 -9.58 10.93
C ASP A 281 25.30 -10.02 12.41
N GLY A 282 25.17 -11.32 12.66
CA GLY A 282 25.16 -11.89 14.01
C GLY A 282 23.94 -11.52 14.87
N LYS A 283 22.93 -10.89 14.28
CA LYS A 283 21.67 -10.52 14.94
C LYS A 283 20.54 -11.43 14.48
N LYS A 284 19.56 -11.62 15.37
CA LYS A 284 18.38 -12.45 15.07
C LYS A 284 17.49 -11.74 14.05
N TYR A 285 17.02 -12.47 13.04
CA TYR A 285 15.96 -11.99 12.16
C TYR A 285 14.68 -11.70 12.95
N ALA A 286 14.09 -10.52 12.76
CA ALA A 286 12.87 -10.12 13.44
C ALA A 286 11.71 -9.90 12.47
N ASP A 287 11.91 -9.09 11.43
CA ASP A 287 10.92 -8.82 10.39
C ASP A 287 11.63 -8.39 9.08
N GLY A 288 10.93 -8.36 7.96
CA GLY A 288 11.53 -8.04 6.67
C GLY A 288 10.51 -7.60 5.63
N LYS A 289 10.95 -6.78 4.67
CA LYS A 289 10.14 -6.35 3.54
C LYS A 289 10.93 -6.39 2.25
N ILE A 290 10.24 -6.77 1.19
CA ILE A 290 10.77 -6.79 -0.18
C ILE A 290 10.20 -5.61 -0.97
N PHE A 291 11.09 -4.90 -1.64
CA PHE A 291 10.78 -3.90 -2.64
C PHE A 291 10.76 -4.56 -4.02
N LYS A 292 9.56 -4.70 -4.60
CA LYS A 292 9.33 -5.30 -5.92
C LYS A 292 8.20 -4.60 -6.66
#